data_AF-A2YPG2-F1
#
_entry.id   AF-A2YPG2-F1
#
_cell.length_a   1.000
_cell.length_b   1.000
_cell.length_c   1.000
_cell.angle_alpha   90.00
_cell.angle_beta   90.00
_cell.angle_gamma   90.00
#
_symmetry.space_group_name_H-M   'P 1'
#
loop_
_entity.id
_entity.type
_entity.pdbx_description
1 polymer ?
#
loop_
_entity_poly.entity_id
_entity_poly.type
_entity_poly.pdbx_seq_one_letter_code
_entity_poly.pdbx_strand_id
1 'polypeptide(L)'
;MQPSRHDHLLLLPLLLLLLLGVFIATSSAAAPVSRTITVDHQGGGDFTLVQSAVNSVPDGNRDWIKIHVNAGSYKEKVTIPSQKQFIVLEGDGSWNTEITFAGHAHASIDELLNHGYSDVGGSATFDSSTFIVLADNFLARSISFRNTYNKYDKSKPVQAVAALIGGDRSAFYDCAFYGFQDTLCDLKGRHYFHHCYVRGGVDFIFGYGQSIYDNCTLESNMPPPPSPQQPGWVTAHARVTDADPGGLVFKGGSLLGSGQQYLARAWNQFATVVFYQIVLLLRLVPLLPFNMLNYLLSVTPVGIGEYMLASWLGMMPITLALVYVGTTLKDLSDVTHGWSEISTTRWILIISGFILSVVLIVCVTRIAKSSLEKALAENGDAGIPQLPVVASPSDLQQPLVIRIDTSNEDHEK
;
A
#
# COMPACT_ATOMS: atom_id res chain seq x y z
N MET A 1 23.36 -53.48 6.58
CA MET A 1 21.97 -53.06 6.82
C MET A 1 21.82 -51.63 6.33
N GLN A 2 21.22 -51.44 5.15
CA GLN A 2 20.88 -50.10 4.66
C GLN A 2 19.58 -49.64 5.35
N PRO A 3 19.47 -48.37 5.77
CA PRO A 3 18.23 -47.84 6.32
C PRO A 3 17.14 -47.85 5.25
N SER A 4 15.91 -48.12 5.68
CA SER A 4 14.78 -48.30 4.77
C SER A 4 14.34 -46.96 4.19
N ARG A 5 13.86 -46.98 2.95
CA ARG A 5 13.38 -45.78 2.22
C ARG A 5 12.18 -45.08 2.91
N HIS A 6 11.62 -45.68 3.96
CA HIS A 6 10.53 -45.14 4.77
C HIS A 6 10.99 -44.16 5.87
N ASP A 7 12.26 -44.25 6.30
CA ASP A 7 12.78 -43.40 7.39
C ASP A 7 12.98 -41.94 6.93
N HIS A 8 13.20 -41.73 5.62
CA HIS A 8 13.34 -40.40 5.02
C HIS A 8 12.03 -39.62 4.89
N LEU A 9 10.87 -40.30 4.85
CA LEU A 9 9.57 -39.64 4.73
C LEU A 9 9.08 -39.02 6.05
N LEU A 10 9.54 -39.53 7.20
CA LEU A 10 9.18 -39.02 8.53
C LEU A 10 10.10 -37.89 9.02
N LEU A 11 11.35 -37.85 8.53
CA LEU A 11 12.32 -36.80 8.84
C LEU A 11 11.96 -35.44 8.21
N LEU A 12 11.35 -35.44 7.02
CA LEU A 12 11.00 -34.21 6.29
C LEU A 12 9.95 -33.34 7.01
N PRO A 13 8.80 -33.86 7.51
CA PRO A 13 7.83 -33.06 8.26
C PRO A 13 8.36 -32.60 9.62
N LEU A 14 9.24 -33.38 10.27
CA LEU A 14 9.88 -33.01 11.54
C LEU A 14 10.88 -31.86 11.35
N LEU A 15 11.65 -31.89 10.25
CA LEU A 15 12.56 -30.82 9.85
C LEU A 15 11.79 -29.56 9.44
N LEU A 16 10.64 -29.71 8.77
CA LEU A 16 9.74 -28.60 8.45
C LEU A 16 9.16 -27.97 9.72
N LEU A 17 8.75 -28.77 10.71
CA LEU A 17 8.26 -28.30 12.02
C LEU A 17 9.34 -27.58 12.84
N LEU A 18 10.58 -28.07 12.78
CA LEU A 18 11.74 -27.42 13.41
C LEU A 18 12.13 -26.11 12.71
N LEU A 19 11.99 -26.02 11.38
CA LEU A 19 12.22 -24.78 10.61
C LEU A 19 11.07 -23.76 10.80
N LEU A 20 9.83 -24.23 11.00
CA LEU A 20 8.67 -23.39 11.36
C LEU A 20 8.73 -22.88 12.81
N GLY A 21 9.40 -23.60 13.72
CA GLY A 21 9.51 -23.23 15.13
C GLY A 21 10.58 -22.16 15.48
N VAL A 22 11.50 -21.84 14.55
CA VAL A 22 12.69 -21.00 14.84
C VAL A 22 12.47 -19.50 14.56
N PHE A 23 11.30 -19.08 14.07
CA PHE A 23 11.01 -17.66 13.77
C PHE A 23 9.80 -17.08 14.51
N ILE A 24 9.64 -17.42 15.80
CA ILE A 24 8.80 -16.61 16.71
C ILE A 24 9.71 -15.99 17.78
N ALA A 25 10.66 -15.18 17.34
CA ALA A 25 11.19 -14.13 18.19
C ALA A 25 10.24 -12.94 18.07
N THR A 26 9.09 -13.00 18.76
CA THR A 26 8.30 -11.79 19.03
C THR A 26 9.09 -10.94 20.01
N SER A 27 10.03 -10.15 19.49
CA SER A 27 10.56 -9.00 20.21
C SER A 27 9.43 -7.97 20.31
N SER A 28 8.53 -8.16 21.26
CA SER A 28 7.66 -7.09 21.73
C SER A 28 8.51 -6.17 22.61
N ALA A 29 9.35 -5.36 21.95
CA ALA A 29 9.95 -4.22 22.59
C ALA A 29 8.84 -3.18 22.73
N ALA A 30 8.07 -3.27 23.82
CA ALA A 30 7.20 -2.17 24.22
C ALA A 30 8.11 -0.95 24.45
N ALA A 31 7.85 0.14 23.73
CA ALA A 31 8.53 1.40 24.01
C ALA A 31 8.29 1.74 25.50
N PRO A 32 9.34 1.95 26.31
CA PRO A 32 9.18 2.19 27.74
C PRO A 32 8.53 3.55 27.96
N VAL A 33 7.20 3.58 28.05
CA VAL A 33 6.42 4.79 28.28
C VAL A 33 6.73 5.32 29.68
N SER A 34 7.36 6.48 29.76
CA SER A 34 7.74 7.16 31.01
C SER A 34 6.54 7.86 31.67
N ARG A 35 5.65 8.42 30.85
CA ARG A 35 4.47 9.17 31.30
C ARG A 35 3.32 9.03 30.33
N THR A 36 2.10 8.99 30.86
CA THR A 36 0.86 9.11 30.08
C THR A 36 0.17 10.44 30.40
N ILE A 37 -0.29 11.13 29.37
CA ILE A 37 -1.11 12.34 29.40
C ILE A 37 -2.44 11.97 28.73
N THR A 38 -3.55 12.24 29.40
CA THR A 38 -4.90 11.90 28.91
C THR A 38 -5.58 13.13 28.34
N VAL A 39 -6.16 13.00 27.15
CA VAL A 39 -6.97 14.03 26.50
C VAL A 39 -8.41 13.55 26.43
N ASP A 40 -9.31 14.37 26.96
CA ASP A 40 -10.75 14.12 26.90
C ASP A 40 -11.48 15.44 26.67
N HIS A 41 -12.09 15.60 25.51
CA HIS A 41 -12.88 16.79 25.14
C HIS A 41 -14.08 17.05 26.07
N GLN A 42 -14.52 16.07 26.87
CA GLN A 42 -15.56 16.23 27.89
C GLN A 42 -15.03 16.66 29.27
N GLY A 43 -13.70 16.79 29.42
CA GLY A 43 -13.05 17.31 30.62
C GLY A 43 -12.65 16.28 31.67
N GLY A 44 -12.71 14.97 31.37
CA GLY A 44 -12.28 13.90 32.27
C GLY A 44 -10.77 13.59 32.25
N GLY A 45 -10.01 14.24 31.36
CA GLY A 45 -8.57 14.03 31.18
C GLY A 45 -7.72 15.20 31.71
N ASP A 46 -6.40 15.12 31.51
CA ASP A 46 -5.45 16.19 31.83
C ASP A 46 -5.67 17.43 30.94
N PHE A 47 -6.12 17.22 29.70
CA PHE A 47 -6.42 18.27 28.73
C PHE A 47 -7.73 17.98 27.97
N THR A 48 -8.37 19.02 27.46
CA THR A 48 -9.53 18.90 26.56
C THR A 48 -9.16 18.95 25.07
N LEU A 49 -7.99 19.53 24.75
CA LEU A 49 -7.46 19.68 23.39
C LEU A 49 -6.20 18.84 23.22
N VAL A 50 -6.04 18.24 22.04
CA VAL A 50 -4.87 17.44 21.69
C VAL A 50 -3.63 18.34 21.60
N GLN A 51 -3.75 19.53 20.99
CA GLN A 51 -2.64 20.46 20.88
C GLN A 51 -2.12 20.91 22.26
N SER A 52 -3.00 21.09 23.25
CA SER A 52 -2.58 21.46 24.60
C SER A 52 -1.76 20.34 25.27
N ALA A 53 -2.13 19.08 25.07
CA ALA A 53 -1.35 17.95 25.54
C ALA A 53 0.02 17.87 24.87
N VAL A 54 0.09 18.08 23.55
CA VAL A 54 1.36 18.17 22.81
C VAL A 54 2.22 19.31 23.36
N ASN A 55 1.65 20.49 23.61
CA ASN A 55 2.37 21.65 24.14
C ASN A 55 2.98 21.39 25.53
N SER A 56 2.37 20.50 26.32
CA SER A 56 2.85 20.16 27.67
C SER A 56 4.08 19.23 27.68
N VAL A 57 4.39 18.58 26.55
CA VAL A 57 5.62 17.79 26.40
C VAL A 57 6.81 18.74 26.34
N PRO A 58 7.86 18.56 27.17
CA PRO A 58 9.03 19.43 27.15
C PRO A 58 9.76 19.42 25.81
N ASP A 59 10.33 20.56 25.42
CA ASP A 59 11.20 20.62 24.26
C ASP A 59 12.50 19.83 24.52
N GLY A 60 13.00 19.15 23.50
CA GLY A 60 14.17 18.29 23.61
C GLY A 60 13.89 16.98 24.38
N ASN A 61 12.62 16.59 24.54
CA ASN A 61 12.21 15.33 25.16
C ASN A 61 12.95 14.12 24.56
N ARG A 62 13.36 13.19 25.43
CA ARG A 62 14.03 11.94 25.06
C ARG A 62 13.37 10.69 25.64
N ASP A 63 12.34 10.87 26.46
CA ASP A 63 11.59 9.77 27.07
C ASP A 63 10.29 9.55 26.30
N TRP A 64 9.87 8.29 26.12
CA TRP A 64 8.60 8.03 25.46
C TRP A 64 7.44 8.54 26.32
N ILE A 65 6.76 9.59 25.86
CA ILE A 65 5.56 10.15 26.49
C ILE A 65 4.35 9.76 25.66
N LYS A 66 3.40 9.09 26.30
CA LYS A 66 2.12 8.76 25.68
C LYS A 66 1.14 9.90 25.87
N ILE A 67 0.55 10.37 24.79
CA ILE A 67 -0.66 11.17 24.76
C ILE A 67 -1.80 10.22 24.36
N HIS A 68 -2.63 9.86 25.34
CA HIS A 68 -3.82 9.05 25.14
C HIS A 68 -5.02 9.96 24.89
N VAL A 69 -5.73 9.75 23.79
CA VAL A 69 -6.85 10.58 23.34
C VAL A 69 -8.12 9.74 23.41
N ASN A 70 -8.97 10.05 24.40
CA ASN A 70 -10.22 9.33 24.60
C ASN A 70 -11.12 9.43 23.36
N ALA A 71 -11.99 8.45 23.16
CA ALA A 71 -12.99 8.44 22.09
C ALA A 71 -13.71 9.79 21.94
N GLY A 72 -13.83 10.27 20.71
CA GLY A 72 -14.38 11.59 20.39
C GLY A 72 -13.90 12.15 19.06
N SER A 73 -14.55 13.25 18.64
CA SER A 73 -14.17 14.02 17.46
C SER A 73 -13.55 15.35 17.89
N TYR A 74 -12.24 15.48 17.68
CA TYR A 74 -11.43 16.62 18.08
C TYR A 74 -11.27 17.55 16.88
N LYS A 75 -12.08 18.62 16.85
CA LYS A 75 -12.10 19.58 15.75
C LYS A 75 -11.05 20.67 15.94
N GLU A 76 -9.79 20.33 15.67
CA GLU A 76 -8.64 21.22 15.82
C GLU A 76 -7.55 20.87 14.79
N LYS A 77 -6.63 21.82 14.54
CA LYS A 77 -5.35 21.51 13.90
C LYS A 77 -4.35 21.13 14.96
N VAL A 78 -3.56 20.08 14.70
CA VAL A 78 -2.53 19.62 15.62
C VAL A 78 -1.18 19.58 14.91
N THR A 79 -0.18 20.23 15.49
CA THR A 79 1.21 20.20 15.05
C THR A 79 2.09 19.65 16.17
N ILE A 80 2.83 18.59 15.86
CA ILE A 80 3.92 18.07 16.68
C ILE A 80 5.24 18.58 16.07
N PRO A 81 5.80 19.66 16.62
CA PRO A 81 6.97 20.31 16.03
C PRO A 81 8.24 19.50 16.32
N SER A 82 9.31 19.74 15.56
CA SER A 82 10.53 18.92 15.58
C SER A 82 11.23 18.83 16.95
N GLN A 83 10.96 19.78 17.84
CA GLN A 83 11.48 19.84 19.21
C GLN A 83 10.81 18.85 20.17
N LYS A 84 9.66 18.25 19.80
CA LYS A 84 8.85 17.39 20.66
C LYS A 84 8.89 15.92 20.23
N GLN A 85 10.07 15.32 20.31
CA GLN A 85 10.32 13.92 19.93
C GLN A 85 9.82 12.90 20.97
N PHE A 86 9.81 11.62 20.59
CA PHE A 86 9.46 10.49 21.45
C PHE A 86 8.03 10.57 22.02
N ILE A 87 7.08 10.94 21.16
CA ILE A 87 5.66 10.97 21.50
C ILE A 87 4.96 9.72 20.93
N VAL A 88 4.17 9.06 21.78
CA VAL A 88 3.16 8.08 21.38
C VAL A 88 1.79 8.75 21.41
N LEU A 89 1.14 8.95 20.27
CA LEU A 89 -0.24 9.39 20.17
C LEU A 89 -1.17 8.17 20.03
N GLU A 90 -1.99 7.89 21.03
CA GLU A 90 -2.87 6.70 21.05
C GLU A 90 -4.34 7.11 21.21
N GLY A 91 -5.22 6.64 20.32
CA GLY A 91 -6.67 6.76 20.49
C GLY A 91 -7.34 5.47 20.99
N ASP A 92 -8.65 5.52 21.22
CA ASP A 92 -9.52 4.40 21.61
C ASP A 92 -10.04 3.58 20.41
N GLY A 93 -9.29 3.59 19.31
CA GLY A 93 -9.66 2.99 18.03
C GLY A 93 -9.84 4.04 16.94
N SER A 94 -9.34 3.75 15.74
CA SER A 94 -9.39 4.69 14.60
C SER A 94 -10.81 5.01 14.12
N TRP A 95 -11.81 4.23 14.52
CA TRP A 95 -13.23 4.50 14.28
C TRP A 95 -13.90 5.34 15.37
N ASN A 96 -13.30 5.41 16.56
CA ASN A 96 -13.89 6.05 17.74
C ASN A 96 -13.20 7.37 18.10
N THR A 97 -11.92 7.51 17.76
CA THR A 97 -11.12 8.72 18.02
C THR A 97 -10.67 9.32 16.70
N GLU A 98 -11.03 10.58 16.45
CA GLU A 98 -10.61 11.32 15.26
C GLU A 98 -10.13 12.75 15.59
N ILE A 99 -9.05 13.18 14.92
CA ILE A 99 -8.66 14.58 14.81
C ILE A 99 -9.13 15.06 13.44
N THR A 100 -9.97 16.09 13.41
CA THR A 100 -10.63 16.54 12.18
C THR A 100 -10.52 18.04 11.95
N PHE A 101 -10.27 18.44 10.71
CA PHE A 101 -10.35 19.83 10.28
C PHE A 101 -10.81 19.93 8.81
N ALA A 102 -10.96 21.15 8.30
CA ALA A 102 -11.42 21.41 6.93
C ALA A 102 -10.52 22.44 6.22
N GLY A 103 -9.21 22.34 6.46
CA GLY A 103 -8.22 23.18 5.77
C GLY A 103 -8.08 22.77 4.30
N HIS A 104 -7.74 23.72 3.43
CA HIS A 104 -7.51 23.49 2.01
C HIS A 104 -6.44 24.46 1.51
N ALA A 105 -5.80 24.16 0.39
CA ALA A 105 -4.89 25.09 -0.24
C ALA A 105 -5.68 26.33 -0.71
N HIS A 106 -5.41 27.49 -0.10
CA HIS A 106 -6.01 28.75 -0.50
C HIS A 106 -5.43 29.19 -1.85
N ALA A 107 -6.31 29.51 -2.81
CA ALA A 107 -5.94 30.04 -4.13
C ALA A 107 -6.14 31.58 -4.24
N SER A 108 -6.62 32.26 -3.20
CA SER A 108 -6.86 33.71 -3.23
C SER A 108 -5.62 34.51 -2.83
N ILE A 109 -5.16 35.37 -3.74
CA ILE A 109 -4.11 36.37 -3.51
C ILE A 109 -4.37 37.23 -2.25
N ASP A 110 -5.63 37.52 -1.94
CA ASP A 110 -6.03 38.40 -0.82
C ASP A 110 -5.76 37.81 0.58
N GLU A 111 -5.69 36.48 0.72
CA GLU A 111 -5.39 35.84 2.01
C GLU A 111 -3.88 35.64 2.23
N LEU A 112 -3.12 35.42 1.14
CA LEU A 112 -1.65 35.35 1.15
C LEU A 112 -0.99 36.65 1.62
N LEU A 113 -1.65 37.80 1.39
CA LEU A 113 -1.16 39.11 1.84
C LEU A 113 -1.48 39.41 3.31
N ASN A 114 -2.42 38.67 3.93
CA ASN A 114 -2.94 38.97 5.26
C ASN A 114 -2.45 38.01 6.37
N HIS A 115 -1.73 36.93 6.03
CA HIS A 115 -1.18 36.00 7.04
C HIS A 115 0.35 35.94 6.94
N GLY A 116 1.00 36.46 7.97
CA GLY A 116 2.45 36.52 8.10
C GLY A 116 3.11 35.14 7.99
N TYR A 117 4.04 35.05 7.05
CA TYR A 117 4.90 33.92 6.76
C TYR A 117 5.83 33.62 7.94
N SER A 118 5.59 32.52 8.68
CA SER A 118 6.59 32.03 9.64
C SER A 118 6.44 30.54 9.96
N ASP A 119 7.55 29.84 9.77
CA ASP A 119 7.91 28.44 10.08
C ASP A 119 7.02 27.31 9.54
N VAL A 120 7.61 26.49 8.65
CA VAL A 120 6.99 25.45 7.78
C VAL A 120 6.16 26.02 6.62
N GLY A 121 5.74 27.28 6.74
CA GLY A 121 4.87 27.99 5.81
C GLY A 121 5.53 28.37 4.48
N GLY A 122 4.84 28.05 3.39
CA GLY A 122 5.21 28.46 2.04
C GLY A 122 4.49 27.69 0.94
N SER A 123 3.93 26.52 1.27
CA SER A 123 3.02 25.78 0.40
C SER A 123 1.62 25.80 1.00
N ALA A 124 0.67 26.39 0.28
CA ALA A 124 -0.74 26.40 0.65
C ALA A 124 -1.30 24.98 0.90
N THR A 125 -0.76 23.97 0.20
CA THR A 125 -1.10 22.56 0.43
C THR A 125 -0.65 22.08 1.81
N PHE A 126 0.55 22.43 2.27
CA PHE A 126 1.04 21.99 3.58
C PHE A 126 0.28 22.67 4.71
N ASP A 127 -0.07 23.95 4.54
CA ASP A 127 -0.87 24.71 5.50
C ASP A 127 -2.31 24.18 5.63
N SER A 128 -2.80 23.42 4.63
CA SER A 128 -4.12 22.78 4.67
C SER A 128 -4.22 21.62 5.68
N SER A 129 -3.09 21.13 6.19
CA SER A 129 -3.00 19.92 7.03
C SER A 129 -3.85 20.01 8.30
N THR A 130 -4.60 18.95 8.57
CA THR A 130 -5.31 18.76 9.85
C THR A 130 -4.32 18.35 10.95
N PHE A 131 -3.43 17.41 10.64
CA PHE A 131 -2.39 16.93 11.55
C PHE A 131 -1.02 17.07 10.89
N ILE A 132 -0.05 17.63 11.61
CA ILE A 132 1.33 17.78 11.17
C ILE A 132 2.23 17.12 12.21
N VAL A 133 3.13 16.24 11.77
CA VAL A 133 4.22 15.72 12.60
C VAL A 133 5.57 15.95 11.93
N LEU A 134 6.40 16.77 12.58
CA LEU A 134 7.76 17.09 12.18
C LEU A 134 8.80 16.53 13.15
N ALA A 135 8.36 15.98 14.28
CA ALA A 135 9.20 15.33 15.27
C ALA A 135 9.69 13.97 14.79
N ASP A 136 10.99 13.72 14.95
CA ASP A 136 11.55 12.38 14.83
C ASP A 136 11.07 11.48 15.97
N ASN A 137 11.13 10.16 15.74
CA ASN A 137 10.75 9.14 16.73
C ASN A 137 9.32 9.33 17.23
N PHE A 138 8.38 9.38 16.29
CA PHE A 138 6.95 9.51 16.58
C PHE A 138 6.22 8.18 16.38
N LEU A 139 5.24 7.89 17.23
CA LEU A 139 4.36 6.75 17.04
C LEU A 139 2.90 7.20 17.17
N ALA A 140 2.07 6.86 16.19
CA ALA A 140 0.63 6.96 16.31
C ALA A 140 -0.01 5.57 16.28
N ARG A 141 -1.08 5.40 17.07
CA ARG A 141 -1.85 4.16 17.06
C ARG A 141 -3.34 4.37 17.30
N SER A 142 -4.15 3.55 16.63
CA SER A 142 -5.58 3.43 16.91
C SER A 142 -6.33 4.78 16.94
N ILE A 143 -5.98 5.68 16.02
CA ILE A 143 -6.56 7.03 15.90
C ILE A 143 -6.70 7.40 14.42
N SER A 144 -7.65 8.25 14.09
CA SER A 144 -7.82 8.76 12.72
C SER A 144 -7.56 10.25 12.55
N PHE A 145 -7.10 10.61 11.36
CA PHE A 145 -6.86 11.98 10.92
C PHE A 145 -7.73 12.26 9.70
N ARG A 146 -8.53 13.32 9.75
CA ARG A 146 -9.55 13.59 8.74
C ARG A 146 -9.51 15.03 8.26
N ASN A 147 -9.43 15.20 6.94
CA ASN A 147 -9.77 16.45 6.29
C ASN A 147 -11.15 16.34 5.64
N THR A 148 -12.08 17.22 6.02
CA THR A 148 -13.48 17.17 5.54
C THR A 148 -13.78 18.10 4.36
N TYR A 149 -12.80 18.83 3.83
CA TYR A 149 -13.04 19.90 2.85
C TYR A 149 -13.76 19.39 1.58
N ASN A 150 -13.20 18.39 0.91
CA ASN A 150 -13.75 17.81 -0.33
C ASN A 150 -14.81 16.70 -0.09
N LYS A 151 -15.47 16.69 1.07
CA LYS A 151 -16.36 15.58 1.43
C LYS A 151 -17.60 15.50 0.53
N TYR A 152 -18.19 16.66 0.19
CA TYR A 152 -19.49 16.75 -0.46
C TYR A 152 -19.42 17.12 -1.94
N ASP A 153 -18.50 18.00 -2.30
CA ASP A 153 -18.25 18.37 -3.69
C ASP A 153 -16.86 17.89 -4.10
N LYS A 154 -16.86 17.00 -5.08
CA LYS A 154 -15.65 16.46 -5.69
C LYS A 154 -15.46 16.97 -7.10
N SER A 155 -16.38 17.77 -7.65
CA SER A 155 -16.32 18.22 -9.06
C SER A 155 -15.09 19.08 -9.37
N LYS A 156 -14.63 19.85 -8.37
CA LYS A 156 -13.42 20.68 -8.43
C LYS A 156 -12.62 20.49 -7.13
N PRO A 157 -11.93 19.36 -6.98
CA PRO A 157 -11.23 19.09 -5.74
C PRO A 157 -10.07 20.06 -5.57
N VAL A 158 -9.83 20.44 -4.32
CA VAL A 158 -8.68 21.27 -3.91
C VAL A 158 -7.80 20.44 -2.99
N GLN A 159 -6.49 20.67 -3.00
CA GLN A 159 -5.56 20.00 -2.09
C GLN A 159 -5.99 20.23 -0.63
N ALA A 160 -6.20 19.14 0.12
CA ALA A 160 -6.73 19.20 1.47
C ALA A 160 -6.16 18.04 2.32
N VAL A 161 -5.05 18.33 3.00
CA VAL A 161 -4.24 17.33 3.70
C VAL A 161 -4.88 16.92 5.03
N ALA A 162 -5.02 15.61 5.25
CA ALA A 162 -5.45 15.04 6.53
C ALA A 162 -4.26 14.90 7.49
N ALA A 163 -3.14 14.37 6.99
CA ALA A 163 -1.91 14.28 7.77
C ALA A 163 -0.67 14.58 6.91
N LEU A 164 0.25 15.36 7.47
CA LEU A 164 1.59 15.61 6.95
C LEU A 164 2.65 15.04 7.89
N ILE A 165 3.52 14.19 7.35
CA ILE A 165 4.52 13.44 8.11
C ILE A 165 5.91 13.78 7.55
N GLY A 166 6.70 14.51 8.33
CA GLY A 166 8.03 14.98 7.94
C GLY A 166 9.17 14.67 8.91
N GLY A 167 8.88 14.00 10.03
CA GLY A 167 9.86 13.58 11.03
C GLY A 167 10.33 12.14 10.81
N ASP A 168 11.63 11.89 10.98
CA ASP A 168 12.25 10.59 10.70
C ASP A 168 11.94 9.53 11.78
N ARG A 169 11.86 8.26 11.39
CA ARG A 169 11.51 7.13 12.27
C ARG A 169 10.11 7.28 12.89
N SER A 170 9.14 7.61 12.05
CA SER A 170 7.72 7.67 12.44
C SER A 170 7.01 6.36 12.13
N ALA A 171 6.17 5.87 13.05
CA ALA A 171 5.39 4.64 12.85
C ALA A 171 3.89 4.84 13.14
N PHE A 172 3.04 4.19 12.37
CA PHE A 172 1.59 4.28 12.45
C PHE A 172 0.99 2.88 12.46
N TYR A 173 0.18 2.57 13.48
CA TYR A 173 -0.44 1.26 13.69
C TYR A 173 -1.95 1.40 13.83
N ASP A 174 -2.73 0.69 12.99
CA ASP A 174 -4.20 0.73 13.04
C ASP A 174 -4.78 2.16 12.94
N CYS A 175 -4.05 3.07 12.29
CA CYS A 175 -4.47 4.44 12.05
C CYS A 175 -5.33 4.55 10.79
N ALA A 176 -6.16 5.60 10.71
CA ALA A 176 -6.93 5.88 9.51
C ALA A 176 -6.74 7.32 9.03
N PHE A 177 -6.61 7.51 7.72
CA PHE A 177 -6.41 8.80 7.07
C PHE A 177 -7.54 9.03 6.07
N TYR A 178 -8.27 10.12 6.22
CA TYR A 178 -9.46 10.38 5.42
C TYR A 178 -9.39 11.73 4.71
N GLY A 179 -9.53 11.71 3.39
CA GLY A 179 -9.60 12.92 2.57
C GLY A 179 -10.12 12.64 1.16
N PHE A 180 -9.67 13.47 0.22
CA PHE A 180 -9.94 13.28 -1.20
C PHE A 180 -8.68 13.54 -2.02
N GLN A 181 -8.35 14.81 -2.29
CA GLN A 181 -7.09 15.19 -2.92
C GLN A 181 -6.02 15.46 -1.86
N ASP A 182 -4.83 14.90 -2.04
CA ASP A 182 -3.65 15.10 -1.18
C ASP A 182 -3.89 14.65 0.28
N THR A 183 -4.55 13.51 0.48
CA THR A 183 -4.97 13.07 1.83
C THR A 183 -3.81 12.87 2.82
N LEU A 184 -2.79 12.11 2.41
CA LEU A 184 -1.63 11.78 3.23
C LEU A 184 -0.36 12.31 2.57
N CYS A 185 0.19 13.37 3.16
CA CYS A 185 1.49 13.92 2.78
C CYS A 185 2.60 13.19 3.53
N ASP A 186 3.10 12.12 2.93
CA ASP A 186 4.28 11.38 3.34
C ASP A 186 5.55 12.16 2.90
N LEU A 187 5.77 13.30 3.56
CA LEU A 187 6.64 14.38 3.10
C LEU A 187 8.10 13.93 3.01
N LYS A 188 8.72 13.53 4.12
CA LYS A 188 10.14 13.14 4.18
C LYS A 188 10.43 12.35 5.45
N GLY A 189 11.47 11.51 5.40
CA GLY A 189 11.88 10.67 6.52
C GLY A 189 11.55 9.19 6.27
N ARG A 190 11.95 8.34 7.22
CA ARG A 190 11.64 6.91 7.21
C ARG A 190 10.38 6.63 7.99
N HIS A 191 9.37 6.09 7.31
CA HIS A 191 8.08 5.83 7.94
C HIS A 191 7.62 4.39 7.77
N TYR A 192 6.86 3.91 8.76
CA TYR A 192 6.26 2.59 8.75
C TYR A 192 4.77 2.68 9.06
N PHE A 193 3.94 2.24 8.12
CA PHE A 193 2.49 2.16 8.27
C PHE A 193 2.11 0.69 8.30
N HIS A 194 1.51 0.24 9.39
CA HIS A 194 1.05 -1.14 9.53
C HIS A 194 -0.44 -1.18 9.82
N HIS A 195 -1.16 -1.96 9.01
CA HIS A 195 -2.61 -2.14 9.15
C HIS A 195 -3.38 -0.81 9.18
N CYS A 196 -2.88 0.18 8.45
CA CYS A 196 -3.51 1.49 8.35
C CYS A 196 -4.53 1.53 7.21
N TYR A 197 -5.48 2.44 7.33
CA TYR A 197 -6.49 2.71 6.32
C TYR A 197 -6.28 4.10 5.71
N VAL A 198 -6.27 4.22 4.38
CA VAL A 198 -6.13 5.52 3.69
C VAL A 198 -7.24 5.65 2.66
N ARG A 199 -8.09 6.68 2.79
CA ARG A 199 -9.16 6.98 1.83
C ARG A 199 -8.89 8.30 1.11
N GLY A 200 -8.92 8.26 -0.22
CA GLY A 200 -8.88 9.45 -1.06
C GLY A 200 -9.14 9.14 -2.53
N GLY A 201 -8.94 10.13 -3.40
CA GLY A 201 -9.21 10.02 -4.83
C GLY A 201 -8.03 10.46 -5.69
N VAL A 202 -7.51 11.67 -5.47
CA VAL A 202 -6.44 12.26 -6.28
C VAL A 202 -5.18 12.38 -5.43
N ASP A 203 -4.07 11.78 -5.88
CA ASP A 203 -2.76 11.82 -5.23
C ASP A 203 -2.81 11.58 -3.72
N PHE A 204 -3.66 10.65 -3.30
CA PHE A 204 -4.05 10.64 -1.88
C PHE A 204 -2.96 10.11 -0.94
N ILE A 205 -1.87 9.55 -1.48
CA ILE A 205 -0.58 9.37 -0.81
C ILE A 205 0.50 10.05 -1.66
N PHE A 206 1.14 11.09 -1.14
CA PHE A 206 2.12 11.86 -1.92
C PHE A 206 3.27 12.36 -1.06
N GLY A 207 4.38 12.72 -1.70
CA GLY A 207 5.57 13.24 -1.04
C GLY A 207 6.85 12.47 -1.38
N TYR A 208 7.89 12.68 -0.57
CA TYR A 208 9.25 12.18 -0.79
C TYR A 208 9.67 11.09 0.22
N GLY A 209 8.78 10.67 1.13
CA GLY A 209 9.04 9.66 2.15
C GLY A 209 9.76 8.39 1.67
N GLN A 210 10.55 7.80 2.57
CA GLN A 210 11.11 6.46 2.45
C GLN A 210 10.26 5.53 3.32
N SER A 211 9.21 4.97 2.75
CA SER A 211 8.10 4.45 3.55
C SER A 211 7.68 3.05 3.14
N ILE A 212 7.31 2.24 4.14
CA ILE A 212 6.70 0.94 3.95
C ILE A 212 5.25 0.99 4.46
N TYR A 213 4.33 0.59 3.59
CA TYR A 213 2.91 0.38 3.88
C TYR A 213 2.66 -1.13 3.92
N ASP A 214 2.64 -1.69 5.12
CA ASP A 214 2.51 -3.13 5.37
C ASP A 214 1.08 -3.49 5.77
N ASN A 215 0.43 -4.29 4.94
CA ASN A 215 -0.96 -4.73 5.13
C ASN A 215 -1.98 -3.57 5.29
N CYS A 216 -1.76 -2.47 4.59
CA CYS A 216 -2.66 -1.31 4.61
C CYS A 216 -3.85 -1.49 3.65
N THR A 217 -4.99 -0.87 3.99
CA THR A 217 -6.15 -0.78 3.10
C THR A 217 -6.21 0.61 2.47
N LEU A 218 -6.17 0.66 1.15
CA LEU A 218 -6.28 1.88 0.36
C LEU A 218 -7.69 1.91 -0.25
N GLU A 219 -8.46 2.95 0.00
CA GLU A 219 -9.83 3.06 -0.51
C GLU A 219 -9.99 4.27 -1.42
N SER A 220 -10.22 4.02 -2.71
CA SER A 220 -10.63 5.04 -3.65
C SER A 220 -12.04 5.52 -3.34
N ASN A 221 -12.23 6.82 -3.24
CA ASN A 221 -13.55 7.45 -3.19
C ASN A 221 -13.81 8.35 -4.40
N MET A 222 -13.18 8.05 -5.55
CA MET A 222 -13.51 8.67 -6.84
C MET A 222 -14.97 8.38 -7.23
N PRO A 223 -15.69 9.35 -7.82
CA PRO A 223 -17.07 9.09 -8.25
C PRO A 223 -17.14 7.99 -9.32
N PRO A 224 -18.12 7.07 -9.23
CA PRO A 224 -18.27 5.99 -10.21
C PRO A 224 -18.70 6.52 -11.59
N PRO A 225 -18.41 5.79 -12.68
CA PRO A 225 -18.96 6.10 -14.00
C PRO A 225 -20.50 6.12 -14.00
N PRO A 226 -21.15 6.96 -14.83
CA PRO A 226 -20.56 7.98 -15.69
C PRO A 226 -20.29 9.28 -14.90
N SER A 227 -19.03 9.50 -14.51
CA SER A 227 -18.56 10.75 -13.92
C SER A 227 -17.72 11.50 -14.96
N PRO A 228 -17.93 12.81 -15.16
CA PRO A 228 -17.07 13.62 -16.02
C PRO A 228 -15.68 13.89 -15.40
N GLN A 229 -15.45 13.42 -14.18
CA GLN A 229 -14.21 13.66 -13.44
C GLN A 229 -13.06 12.80 -13.98
N GLN A 230 -11.87 13.39 -14.05
CA GLN A 230 -10.66 12.68 -14.43
C GLN A 230 -10.37 11.51 -13.46
N PRO A 231 -9.68 10.45 -13.91
CA PRO A 231 -9.23 9.37 -13.04
C PRO A 231 -8.41 9.88 -11.85
N GLY A 232 -8.47 9.17 -10.74
CA GLY A 232 -7.65 9.43 -9.56
C GLY A 232 -6.29 8.73 -9.61
N TRP A 233 -5.40 9.11 -8.70
CA TRP A 233 -4.12 8.43 -8.48
C TRP A 233 -3.93 8.08 -7.01
N VAL A 234 -3.55 6.82 -6.73
CA VAL A 234 -3.28 6.37 -5.36
C VAL A 234 -2.02 7.05 -4.83
N THR A 235 -0.97 7.09 -5.65
CA THR A 235 0.32 7.65 -5.26
C THR A 235 0.86 8.72 -6.22
N ALA A 236 1.52 9.73 -5.65
CA ALA A 236 2.31 10.73 -6.38
C ALA A 236 3.67 10.95 -5.68
N HIS A 237 4.65 10.11 -6.00
CA HIS A 237 5.96 10.16 -5.35
C HIS A 237 6.89 11.21 -5.98
N ALA A 238 7.64 11.91 -5.14
CA ALA A 238 8.35 13.13 -5.46
C ALA A 238 9.88 12.99 -5.50
N ARG A 239 10.44 11.78 -5.68
CA ARG A 239 11.89 11.60 -5.75
C ARG A 239 12.54 12.46 -6.86
N VAL A 240 13.55 13.24 -6.50
CA VAL A 240 14.15 14.26 -7.38
C VAL A 240 15.39 13.76 -8.10
N THR A 241 16.18 12.87 -7.49
CA THR A 241 17.39 12.28 -8.08
C THR A 241 17.39 10.74 -7.98
N ASP A 242 18.31 10.08 -8.69
CA ASP A 242 18.53 8.63 -8.62
C ASP A 242 19.29 8.18 -7.37
N ALA A 243 20.12 9.07 -6.80
CA ALA A 243 20.86 8.86 -5.57
C ALA A 243 20.00 8.96 -4.29
N ASP A 244 18.81 9.55 -4.40
CA ASP A 244 17.90 9.75 -3.28
C ASP A 244 17.28 8.44 -2.79
N PRO A 245 17.28 8.15 -1.46
CA PRO A 245 16.79 6.88 -0.93
C PRO A 245 15.25 6.80 -0.84
N GLY A 246 14.53 7.87 -1.18
CA GLY A 246 13.08 7.96 -1.08
C GLY A 246 12.36 6.95 -1.97
N GLY A 247 11.21 6.47 -1.50
CA GLY A 247 10.37 5.52 -2.23
C GLY A 247 9.25 4.99 -1.35
N LEU A 248 8.14 4.63 -1.98
CA LEU A 248 6.99 4.03 -1.29
C LEU A 248 6.90 2.55 -1.63
N VAL A 249 6.88 1.69 -0.62
CA VAL A 249 6.74 0.24 -0.77
C VAL A 249 5.43 -0.21 -0.13
N PHE A 250 4.52 -0.73 -0.92
CA PHE A 250 3.26 -1.32 -0.48
C PHE A 250 3.42 -2.84 -0.43
N LYS A 251 3.40 -3.41 0.78
CA LYS A 251 3.60 -4.83 1.04
C LYS A 251 2.30 -5.44 1.56
N GLY A 252 1.65 -6.25 0.71
CA GLY A 252 0.33 -6.79 1.04
C GLY A 252 -0.76 -5.72 1.08
N GLY A 253 -1.86 -6.02 1.79
CA GLY A 253 -2.99 -5.12 1.93
C GLY A 253 -4.03 -5.22 0.81
N SER A 254 -4.89 -4.21 0.71
CA SER A 254 -5.95 -4.18 -0.32
C SER A 254 -6.12 -2.78 -0.90
N LEU A 255 -6.47 -2.72 -2.19
CA LEU A 255 -6.95 -1.51 -2.85
C LEU A 255 -8.43 -1.76 -3.18
N LEU A 256 -9.30 -0.93 -2.61
CA LEU A 256 -10.76 -1.03 -2.71
C LEU A 256 -11.32 0.31 -3.19
N GLY A 257 -12.63 0.37 -3.41
CA GLY A 257 -13.34 1.63 -3.63
C GLY A 257 -14.06 1.73 -4.96
N SER A 258 -14.31 2.97 -5.40
CA SER A 258 -15.07 3.29 -6.61
C SER A 258 -14.30 4.21 -7.56
N GLY A 259 -14.84 4.35 -8.77
CA GLY A 259 -14.32 5.28 -9.78
C GLY A 259 -13.07 4.76 -10.50
N GLN A 260 -12.65 5.51 -11.52
CA GLN A 260 -11.42 5.20 -12.26
C GLN A 260 -10.20 5.64 -11.44
N GLN A 261 -9.25 4.72 -11.23
CA GLN A 261 -8.10 4.93 -10.35
C GLN A 261 -6.83 4.30 -10.94
N TYR A 262 -5.73 5.07 -10.97
CA TYR A 262 -4.40 4.57 -11.27
C TYR A 262 -3.58 4.37 -9.99
N LEU A 263 -2.67 3.39 -9.98
CA LEU A 263 -1.82 3.10 -8.82
C LEU A 263 -0.81 4.22 -8.51
N ALA A 264 -0.26 4.86 -9.54
CA ALA A 264 0.78 5.85 -9.36
C ALA A 264 0.82 6.83 -10.54
N ARG A 265 1.22 8.07 -10.25
CA ARG A 265 1.84 8.98 -11.21
C ARG A 265 3.15 9.52 -10.67
N ALA A 266 4.06 9.87 -11.55
CA ALA A 266 5.31 10.53 -11.17
C ALA A 266 5.02 12.01 -10.87
N TRP A 267 5.27 12.47 -9.64
CA TRP A 267 5.32 13.90 -9.36
C TRP A 267 6.67 14.47 -9.78
N ASN A 268 7.75 13.72 -9.57
CA ASN A 268 9.10 14.05 -10.06
C ASN A 268 9.71 12.91 -10.89
N GLN A 269 10.75 13.24 -11.67
CA GLN A 269 11.40 12.37 -12.65
C GLN A 269 11.88 11.00 -12.14
N PHE A 270 12.22 10.86 -10.85
CA PHE A 270 12.69 9.59 -10.27
C PHE A 270 11.69 8.94 -9.31
N ALA A 271 10.41 9.33 -9.39
CA ALA A 271 9.33 8.76 -8.57
C ALA A 271 9.45 7.24 -8.46
N THR A 272 9.49 6.74 -7.23
CA THR A 272 9.73 5.31 -6.96
C THR A 272 8.63 4.77 -6.08
N VAL A 273 7.80 3.90 -6.66
CA VAL A 273 6.70 3.22 -5.97
C VAL A 273 6.75 1.74 -6.33
N VAL A 274 6.67 0.88 -5.31
CA VAL A 274 6.71 -0.58 -5.47
C VAL A 274 5.48 -1.18 -4.79
N PHE A 275 4.67 -1.92 -5.56
CA PHE A 275 3.59 -2.75 -5.03
C PHE A 275 4.04 -4.21 -5.01
N TYR A 276 4.37 -4.71 -3.82
CA TYR A 276 4.98 -6.01 -3.58
C TYR A 276 3.92 -7.11 -3.49
N GLN A 277 3.35 -7.53 -4.64
CA GLN A 277 2.61 -8.81 -4.75
C GLN A 277 2.30 -9.32 -6.17
N ILE A 278 3.26 -9.32 -7.10
CA ILE A 278 3.01 -9.73 -8.51
C ILE A 278 3.57 -11.12 -8.88
N VAL A 279 4.58 -11.63 -8.15
CA VAL A 279 5.28 -12.87 -8.55
C VAL A 279 4.49 -14.15 -8.25
N LEU A 280 3.93 -14.28 -7.04
CA LEU A 280 3.23 -15.50 -6.62
C LEU A 280 1.94 -15.73 -7.43
N LEU A 281 1.17 -14.66 -7.64
CA LEU A 281 -0.11 -14.74 -8.35
C LEU A 281 0.06 -15.10 -9.83
N LEU A 282 1.06 -14.51 -10.51
CA LEU A 282 1.38 -14.85 -11.91
C LEU A 282 1.88 -16.29 -12.09
N ARG A 283 2.40 -16.92 -11.03
CA ARG A 283 2.87 -18.32 -11.05
C ARG A 283 1.78 -19.32 -10.74
N LEU A 284 0.81 -18.94 -9.90
CA LEU A 284 -0.39 -19.75 -9.61
C LEU A 284 -1.34 -19.83 -10.81
N VAL A 285 -1.34 -18.80 -11.68
CA VAL A 285 -2.14 -18.78 -12.90
C VAL A 285 -1.21 -18.47 -14.09
N PRO A 286 -0.74 -19.49 -14.83
CA PRO A 286 0.13 -19.28 -15.98
C PRO A 286 -0.67 -18.70 -17.15
N LEU A 287 -0.96 -17.39 -17.09
CA LEU A 287 -1.62 -16.63 -18.16
C LEU A 287 -0.70 -16.43 -19.37
N LEU A 288 0.61 -16.46 -19.13
CA LEU A 288 1.65 -16.22 -20.12
C LEU A 288 2.54 -17.46 -20.25
N PRO A 289 3.09 -17.73 -21.44
CA PRO A 289 4.09 -18.78 -21.62
C PRO A 289 5.25 -18.60 -20.64
N PHE A 290 5.69 -19.70 -20.03
CA PHE A 290 6.66 -19.72 -18.93
C PHE A 290 7.92 -18.87 -19.19
N ASN A 291 8.45 -18.93 -20.41
CA ASN A 291 9.64 -18.17 -20.80
C ASN A 291 9.37 -16.66 -20.83
N MET A 292 8.22 -16.23 -21.35
CA MET A 292 7.83 -14.82 -21.42
C MET A 292 7.62 -14.25 -20.01
N LEU A 293 7.01 -15.03 -19.12
CA LEU A 293 6.83 -14.66 -17.74
C LEU A 293 8.18 -14.49 -17.01
N ASN A 294 9.17 -15.36 -17.27
CA ASN A 294 10.50 -15.23 -16.69
C ASN A 294 11.21 -13.95 -17.14
N TYR A 295 11.10 -13.57 -18.42
CA TYR A 295 11.68 -12.31 -18.92
C TYR A 295 11.00 -11.09 -18.30
N LEU A 296 9.67 -11.10 -18.19
CA LEU A 296 8.93 -10.02 -17.55
C LEU A 296 9.29 -9.87 -16.07
N LEU A 297 9.38 -10.99 -15.35
CA LEU A 297 9.76 -11.00 -13.94
C LEU A 297 11.24 -10.64 -13.73
N SER A 298 12.12 -10.91 -14.70
CA SER A 298 13.54 -10.52 -14.64
C SER A 298 13.76 -9.00 -14.68
N VAL A 299 12.81 -8.23 -15.19
CA VAL A 299 12.89 -6.75 -15.24
C VAL A 299 12.34 -6.15 -13.93
N THR A 300 11.73 -6.96 -13.06
CA THR A 300 11.25 -6.50 -11.76
C THR A 300 12.40 -6.37 -10.74
N PRO A 301 12.33 -5.43 -9.79
CA PRO A 301 13.36 -5.23 -8.77
C PRO A 301 13.35 -6.31 -7.66
N VAL A 302 12.74 -7.48 -7.91
CA VAL A 302 12.59 -8.55 -6.92
C VAL A 302 13.92 -9.27 -6.72
N GLY A 303 14.33 -9.43 -5.46
CA GLY A 303 15.55 -10.16 -5.13
C GLY A 303 15.47 -11.63 -5.55
N ILE A 304 16.59 -12.22 -5.98
CA ILE A 304 16.59 -13.56 -6.58
C ILE A 304 16.05 -14.64 -5.64
N GLY A 305 16.30 -14.53 -4.33
CA GLY A 305 15.79 -15.45 -3.32
C GLY A 305 14.27 -15.40 -3.16
N GLU A 306 13.70 -14.20 -3.17
CA GLU A 306 12.24 -13.99 -3.08
C GLU A 306 11.53 -14.44 -4.36
N TYR A 307 12.13 -14.16 -5.52
CA TYR A 307 11.67 -14.67 -6.81
C TYR A 307 11.67 -16.21 -6.83
N MET A 308 12.74 -16.84 -6.34
CA MET A 308 12.85 -18.29 -6.27
C MET A 308 11.78 -18.88 -5.34
N LEU A 309 11.61 -18.32 -4.14
CA LEU A 309 10.63 -18.79 -3.17
C LEU A 309 9.20 -18.63 -3.68
N ALA A 310 8.85 -17.46 -4.22
CA ALA A 310 7.53 -17.17 -4.78
C ALA A 310 7.24 -18.02 -6.04
N SER A 311 8.23 -18.22 -6.90
CA SER A 311 8.08 -19.10 -8.07
C SER A 311 7.93 -20.56 -7.68
N TRP A 312 8.69 -21.03 -6.68
CA TRP A 312 8.58 -22.38 -6.16
C TRP A 312 7.19 -22.64 -5.56
N LEU A 313 6.73 -21.75 -4.68
CA LEU A 313 5.40 -21.85 -4.06
C LEU A 313 4.27 -21.75 -5.09
N GLY A 314 4.38 -20.83 -6.06
CA GLY A 314 3.36 -20.63 -7.09
C GLY A 314 3.28 -21.77 -8.11
N MET A 315 4.40 -22.44 -8.41
CA MET A 315 4.44 -23.58 -9.32
C MET A 315 4.13 -24.93 -8.64
N MET A 316 4.24 -25.02 -7.32
CA MET A 316 4.04 -26.26 -6.58
C MET A 316 2.71 -26.97 -6.92
N PRO A 317 1.54 -26.30 -6.98
CA PRO A 317 0.28 -26.98 -7.27
C PRO A 317 0.24 -27.61 -8.67
N ILE A 318 0.73 -26.89 -9.70
CA ILE A 318 0.74 -27.41 -11.08
C ILE A 318 1.79 -28.53 -11.24
N THR A 319 2.94 -28.42 -10.58
CA THR A 319 3.96 -29.48 -10.59
C THR A 319 3.42 -30.75 -9.92
N LEU A 320 2.76 -30.65 -8.77
CA LEU A 320 2.13 -31.79 -8.11
C LEU A 320 1.04 -32.42 -8.97
N ALA A 321 0.21 -31.62 -9.64
CA ALA A 321 -0.80 -32.12 -10.57
C ALA A 321 -0.18 -32.87 -11.77
N LEU A 322 0.86 -32.32 -12.38
CA LEU A 322 1.57 -32.96 -13.51
C LEU A 322 2.27 -34.26 -13.09
N VAL A 323 2.90 -34.27 -11.92
CA VAL A 323 3.52 -35.49 -11.35
C VAL A 323 2.44 -36.54 -11.06
N TYR A 324 1.31 -36.15 -10.47
CA TYR A 324 0.19 -37.05 -10.22
C TYR A 324 -0.35 -37.67 -11.52
N VAL A 325 -0.58 -36.84 -12.55
CA VAL A 325 -0.99 -37.31 -13.89
C VAL A 325 0.07 -38.23 -14.50
N GLY A 326 1.35 -37.89 -14.39
CA GLY A 326 2.46 -38.73 -14.87
C GLY A 326 2.52 -40.09 -14.16
N THR A 327 2.34 -40.13 -12.84
CA THR A 327 2.32 -41.37 -12.06
C THR A 327 1.10 -42.22 -12.36
N THR A 328 -0.07 -41.61 -12.55
CA THR A 328 -1.29 -42.35 -12.91
C THR A 328 -1.24 -42.89 -14.34
N LEU A 329 -0.65 -42.13 -15.29
CA LEU A 329 -0.40 -42.62 -16.65
C LEU A 329 0.64 -43.74 -16.69
N LYS A 330 1.69 -43.65 -15.87
CA LYS A 330 2.70 -44.71 -15.73
C LYS A 330 2.10 -45.96 -15.10
N ASP A 331 1.28 -45.83 -14.05
CA ASP A 331 0.55 -46.94 -13.45
C ASP A 331 -0.42 -47.56 -14.45
N LEU A 332 -1.11 -46.75 -15.28
CA LEU A 332 -2.00 -47.23 -16.34
C LEU A 332 -1.23 -47.97 -17.46
N SER A 333 -0.04 -47.47 -17.81
CA SER A 333 0.89 -48.08 -18.77
C SER A 333 1.46 -49.40 -18.26
N ASP A 334 1.93 -49.45 -17.01
CA ASP A 334 2.49 -50.67 -16.40
C ASP A 334 1.39 -51.74 -16.18
N VAL A 335 0.12 -51.32 -16.03
CA VAL A 335 -1.06 -52.18 -15.95
C VAL A 335 -1.48 -52.79 -17.29
N THR A 336 -1.00 -52.27 -18.44
CA THR A 336 -1.36 -52.85 -19.75
C THR A 336 -0.85 -54.29 -19.95
N HIS A 337 0.07 -54.76 -19.12
CA HIS A 337 0.56 -56.15 -19.14
C HIS A 337 -0.13 -57.10 -18.13
N GLY A 338 -1.11 -56.64 -17.32
CA GLY A 338 -1.73 -57.46 -16.27
C GLY A 338 -3.16 -57.06 -15.91
N TRP A 339 -4.09 -57.20 -16.85
CA TRP A 339 -5.48 -56.74 -16.71
C TRP A 339 -6.36 -57.54 -15.73
N SER A 340 -5.84 -58.57 -15.04
CA SER A 340 -6.67 -59.46 -14.20
C SER A 340 -6.52 -59.32 -12.68
N GLU A 341 -5.64 -58.45 -12.15
CA GLU A 341 -5.38 -58.38 -10.69
C GLU A 341 -5.53 -56.99 -10.04
N ILE A 342 -6.22 -56.04 -10.68
CA ILE A 342 -6.49 -54.75 -10.00
C ILE A 342 -7.72 -54.88 -9.10
N SER A 343 -7.48 -54.92 -7.79
CA SER A 343 -8.54 -54.87 -6.78
C SER A 343 -9.49 -53.69 -6.98
N THR A 344 -10.80 -53.94 -6.85
CA THR A 344 -11.88 -52.96 -6.98
C THR A 344 -11.68 -51.72 -6.08
N THR A 345 -11.06 -51.89 -4.91
CA THR A 345 -10.74 -50.78 -3.99
C THR A 345 -9.72 -49.82 -4.55
N ARG A 346 -8.74 -50.31 -5.34
CA ARG A 346 -7.71 -49.48 -5.97
C ARG A 346 -8.29 -48.66 -7.12
N TRP A 347 -9.22 -49.22 -7.90
CA TRP A 347 -9.97 -48.48 -8.91
C TRP A 347 -10.83 -47.37 -8.31
N ILE A 348 -11.51 -47.64 -7.20
CA ILE A 348 -12.32 -46.63 -6.50
C ILE A 348 -11.42 -45.47 -6.01
N LEU A 349 -10.26 -45.76 -5.43
CA LEU A 349 -9.32 -44.74 -4.94
C LEU A 349 -8.73 -43.90 -6.08
N ILE A 350 -8.35 -44.52 -7.20
CA ILE A 350 -7.82 -43.80 -8.37
C ILE A 350 -8.89 -42.89 -8.97
N ILE A 351 -10.11 -43.41 -9.15
CA ILE A 351 -11.23 -42.64 -9.70
C ILE A 351 -11.64 -41.51 -8.74
N SER A 352 -11.73 -41.78 -7.43
CA SER A 352 -12.07 -40.73 -6.44
C SER A 352 -10.99 -39.66 -6.34
N GLY A 353 -9.70 -40.05 -6.38
CA GLY A 353 -8.58 -39.12 -6.37
C GLY A 353 -8.56 -38.25 -7.63
N PHE A 354 -8.78 -38.86 -8.80
CA PHE A 354 -8.88 -38.14 -10.07
C PHE A 354 -10.06 -37.15 -10.07
N ILE A 355 -11.25 -37.58 -9.64
CA ILE A 355 -12.42 -36.70 -9.54
C ILE A 355 -12.15 -35.55 -8.57
N LEU A 356 -11.58 -35.83 -7.39
CA LEU A 356 -11.27 -34.80 -6.40
C LEU A 356 -10.25 -33.79 -6.94
N SER A 357 -9.18 -34.25 -7.62
CA SER A 357 -8.18 -33.39 -8.25
C SER A 357 -8.78 -32.53 -9.36
N VAL A 358 -9.64 -33.10 -10.22
CA VAL A 358 -10.33 -32.34 -11.29
C VAL A 358 -11.26 -31.30 -10.67
N VAL A 359 -12.02 -31.65 -9.62
CA VAL A 359 -12.88 -30.70 -8.91
C VAL A 359 -12.06 -29.58 -8.29
N LEU A 360 -10.93 -29.89 -7.66
CA LEU A 360 -10.08 -28.91 -6.98
C LEU A 360 -9.40 -27.98 -7.99
N ILE A 361 -8.90 -28.51 -9.11
CA ILE A 361 -8.38 -27.72 -10.23
C ILE A 361 -9.48 -26.82 -10.79
N VAL A 362 -10.65 -27.36 -11.13
CA VAL A 362 -11.77 -26.56 -11.65
C VAL A 362 -12.22 -25.49 -10.66
N CYS A 363 -12.25 -25.79 -9.36
CA CYS A 363 -12.63 -24.83 -8.32
C CYS A 363 -11.61 -23.71 -8.20
N VAL A 364 -10.32 -24.03 -8.09
CA VAL A 364 -9.22 -23.05 -8.03
C VAL A 364 -9.17 -22.23 -9.31
N THR A 365 -9.26 -22.86 -10.48
CA THR A 365 -9.29 -22.15 -11.78
C THR A 365 -10.53 -21.27 -11.89
N ARG A 366 -11.70 -21.68 -11.40
CA ARG A 366 -12.91 -20.83 -11.42
C ARG A 366 -12.81 -19.65 -10.46
N ILE A 367 -12.29 -19.85 -9.26
CA ILE A 367 -12.08 -18.77 -8.29
C ILE A 367 -11.03 -17.80 -8.83
N ALA A 368 -9.90 -18.30 -9.33
CA ALA A 368 -8.85 -17.49 -9.92
C ALA A 368 -9.34 -16.74 -11.17
N LYS A 369 -10.07 -17.40 -12.08
CA LYS A 369 -10.65 -16.77 -13.27
C LYS A 369 -11.72 -15.75 -12.89
N SER A 370 -12.54 -16.00 -11.87
CA SER A 370 -13.52 -15.03 -11.38
C SER A 370 -12.85 -13.81 -10.75
N SER A 371 -11.80 -13.99 -9.95
CA SER A 371 -11.03 -12.89 -9.39
C SER A 371 -10.28 -12.09 -10.46
N LEU A 372 -9.79 -12.78 -11.49
CA LEU A 372 -9.11 -12.15 -12.62
C LEU A 372 -10.10 -11.48 -13.59
N GLU A 373 -11.24 -12.08 -13.89
CA GLU A 373 -12.30 -11.45 -14.70
C GLU A 373 -12.90 -10.26 -13.97
N LYS A 374 -13.00 -10.28 -12.63
CA LYS A 374 -13.31 -9.07 -11.86
C LYS A 374 -12.24 -8.00 -12.05
N ALA A 375 -10.97 -8.37 -11.91
CA ALA A 375 -9.85 -7.46 -12.14
C ALA A 375 -9.77 -6.97 -13.61
N LEU A 376 -10.17 -7.77 -14.59
CA LEU A 376 -10.12 -7.45 -16.03
C LEU A 376 -11.38 -6.74 -16.52
N ALA A 377 -12.57 -7.06 -16.02
CA ALA A 377 -13.81 -6.34 -16.31
C ALA A 377 -13.77 -4.93 -15.72
N GLU A 378 -13.05 -4.74 -14.61
CA GLU A 378 -12.67 -3.41 -14.11
C GLU A 378 -11.71 -2.67 -15.06
N ASN A 379 -10.99 -3.37 -15.96
CA ASN A 379 -10.06 -2.80 -16.94
C ASN A 379 -10.61 -2.77 -18.40
N GLY A 380 -11.68 -3.49 -18.70
CA GLY A 380 -12.08 -3.87 -20.07
C GLY A 380 -12.95 -2.87 -20.84
N ASP A 381 -13.43 -1.81 -20.19
CA ASP A 381 -14.18 -0.72 -20.88
C ASP A 381 -13.26 0.46 -21.28
N ALA A 382 -11.95 0.33 -21.05
CA ALA A 382 -10.95 1.20 -21.63
C ALA A 382 -10.65 0.75 -23.07
N GLY A 383 -11.41 1.29 -24.02
CA GLY A 383 -11.06 1.17 -25.44
C GLY A 383 -9.60 1.57 -25.65
N ILE A 384 -8.82 0.66 -26.23
CA ILE A 384 -7.40 0.87 -26.57
C ILE A 384 -7.30 2.12 -27.44
N PRO A 385 -6.63 3.21 -27.01
CA PRO A 385 -6.35 4.31 -27.91
C PRO A 385 -5.36 3.82 -28.97
N GLN A 386 -5.74 3.92 -30.24
CA GLN A 386 -4.81 3.73 -31.35
C GLN A 386 -3.62 4.69 -31.19
N LEU A 387 -2.44 4.12 -30.96
CA LEU A 387 -1.17 4.84 -31.03
C LEU A 387 -1.04 5.45 -32.44
N PRO A 388 -0.71 6.76 -32.57
CA PRO A 388 -0.47 7.35 -33.87
C PRO A 388 0.79 6.73 -34.47
N VAL A 389 0.63 6.16 -35.67
CA VAL A 389 1.73 5.70 -36.52
C VAL A 389 2.51 6.93 -36.96
N VAL A 390 3.67 7.17 -36.35
CA VAL A 390 4.63 8.16 -36.82
C VAL A 390 5.47 7.53 -37.93
N ALA A 391 5.45 8.18 -39.08
CA ALA A 391 6.19 7.79 -40.28
C ALA A 391 7.71 7.96 -40.11
N SER A 392 8.45 6.98 -40.66
CA SER A 392 9.83 6.97 -41.17
C SER A 392 11.00 7.55 -40.33
N PRO A 393 12.13 6.82 -40.21
CA PRO A 393 13.27 7.20 -39.38
C PRO A 393 14.25 8.10 -40.15
N SER A 394 14.08 9.43 -40.09
CA SER A 394 15.06 10.36 -40.68
C SER A 394 15.46 11.57 -39.83
N ASP A 395 14.71 11.96 -38.78
CA ASP A 395 14.93 13.27 -38.11
C ASP A 395 15.36 13.17 -36.64
N LEU A 396 16.39 12.36 -36.34
CA LEU A 396 16.98 12.25 -34.99
C LEU A 396 18.23 13.13 -34.76
N GLN A 397 18.39 14.23 -35.50
CA GLN A 397 19.62 15.05 -35.42
C GLN A 397 19.44 16.57 -35.23
N GLN A 398 18.36 17.02 -34.58
CA GLN A 398 18.32 18.39 -34.05
C GLN A 398 17.97 18.43 -32.56
N PRO A 399 18.70 19.21 -31.74
CA PRO A 399 18.38 19.34 -30.33
C PRO A 399 17.07 20.13 -30.18
N LEU A 400 16.08 19.49 -29.55
CA LEU A 400 14.83 20.12 -29.14
C LEU A 400 15.11 21.14 -28.03
N VAL A 401 15.39 22.38 -28.43
CA VAL A 401 15.36 23.55 -27.56
C VAL A 401 13.89 23.85 -27.26
N ILE A 402 13.41 23.44 -26.09
CA ILE A 402 12.10 23.86 -25.60
C ILE A 402 12.26 25.30 -25.10
N ARG A 403 11.76 26.27 -25.88
CA ARG A 403 11.57 27.63 -25.41
C ARG A 403 10.47 27.62 -24.34
N ILE A 404 10.82 28.12 -23.17
CA ILE A 404 9.87 28.45 -22.10
C ILE A 404 9.29 29.81 -22.49
N ASP A 405 8.03 29.86 -22.93
CA ASP A 405 7.33 31.13 -23.08
C ASP A 405 6.98 31.67 -21.69
N THR A 406 7.65 32.75 -21.32
CA THR A 406 7.30 33.63 -20.22
C THR A 406 6.06 34.46 -20.56
N SER A 407 5.15 34.56 -19.59
CA SER A 407 4.11 35.58 -19.38
C SER A 407 3.84 36.60 -20.50
N ASN A 408 2.58 36.69 -20.93
CA ASN A 408 2.01 37.96 -21.36
C ASN A 408 0.67 38.18 -20.64
N GLU A 409 0.68 39.16 -19.74
CA GLU A 409 -0.43 40.08 -19.55
C GLU A 409 -0.71 40.79 -20.89
N ASP A 410 -1.98 40.86 -21.30
CA ASP A 410 -2.68 42.12 -21.68
C ASP A 410 -3.83 41.91 -22.68
N HIS A 411 -5.01 42.26 -22.17
CA HIS A 411 -6.08 43.09 -22.77
C HIS A 411 -7.03 42.63 -23.91
N GLU A 412 -8.27 43.10 -23.71
CA GLU A 412 -9.47 43.22 -24.58
C GLU A 412 -10.38 41.98 -24.68
N LYS A 413 -11.68 42.01 -24.32
CA LYS A 413 -12.68 43.06 -24.06
C LYS A 413 -13.77 42.53 -23.13
#